data_AF-A0A850SVW4-F1
#
_entry.id   AF-A0A850SVW4-F1
#
_cell.length_a   1.000
_cell.length_b   1.000
_cell.length_c   1.000
_cell.angle_alpha   90.00
_cell.angle_beta   90.00
_cell.angle_gamma   90.00
#
_symmetry.space_group_name_H-M   'P 1'
#
loop_
_entity.id
_entity.type
_entity.pdbx_description
1 polymer ?
#
loop_
_entity_poly.entity_id
_entity_poly.type
_entity_poly.pdbx_seq_one_letter_code
_entity_poly.pdbx_strand_id
1 'polypeptide(L)'
;TLKGDFTQKSTYVSYYSNEEENFDTSGTHKVILAGSTLQTVSFENPSSSYSHFNILEITNEANARISFSSDIVVTKLFNHHLNDFTISSSDQFPDYDLDGIHDQNDPNPLNAYTCDHKSLKTLYRDLDNDGYGDNSKIMYTCASLEGYVENDDDTDDAIFNDLDSDGLSDYIENITCTDPEDADTDDDGIPDGVEDLNGNGITETGETSPCNADTDGDGIQDGTEAGLTLLTIGPDTDINIFQPDLDPATSTDPLNKDTDGDGWNDGAEDKNLNGMTEPGEKNPTDASSKFEAGDINCDNEMNMVDSILALKLLSGKVVDIHDNKATDMNEDGKIGIEEAVHIINKE
;
A
#
# COMPACT_ATOMS: atom_id res chain seq x y z
N THR A 1 -28.36 -7.91 36.71
CA THR A 1 -29.70 -7.88 36.12
C THR A 1 -30.71 -7.37 37.13
N LEU A 2 -31.53 -6.40 36.74
CA LEU A 2 -32.56 -5.77 37.57
C LEU A 2 -33.94 -6.04 36.97
N LYS A 3 -34.89 -6.47 37.83
CA LYS A 3 -36.25 -6.80 37.43
C LYS A 3 -37.34 -5.85 37.97
N GLY A 4 -36.95 -4.80 38.67
CA GLY A 4 -37.86 -3.79 39.24
C GLY A 4 -37.28 -2.39 39.10
N ASP A 5 -37.86 -1.43 39.82
CA ASP A 5 -37.41 -0.03 39.80
C ASP A 5 -35.97 0.13 40.30
N PHE A 6 -35.24 1.06 39.69
CA PHE A 6 -33.91 1.50 40.10
C PHE A 6 -33.96 2.96 40.52
N THR A 7 -33.54 3.23 41.76
CA THR A 7 -33.35 4.62 42.22
C THR A 7 -31.97 4.72 42.84
N GLN A 8 -31.08 5.42 42.14
CA GLN A 8 -29.84 5.91 42.70
C GLN A 8 -30.16 7.24 43.40
N LYS A 9 -29.85 7.33 44.70
CA LYS A 9 -30.05 8.54 45.51
C LYS A 9 -28.71 9.13 45.87
N SER A 10 -28.69 10.45 45.99
CA SER A 10 -27.55 11.15 46.55
C SER A 10 -27.48 10.92 48.07
N THR A 11 -26.28 10.85 48.64
CA THR A 11 -26.06 10.69 50.09
C THR A 11 -25.46 11.94 50.70
N TYR A 12 -26.28 12.70 51.43
CA TYR A 12 -25.89 13.95 52.10
C TYR A 12 -24.71 13.81 53.09
N VAL A 13 -23.61 14.53 52.88
CA VAL A 13 -22.49 14.72 53.82
C VAL A 13 -21.80 16.10 53.69
N SER A 14 -22.36 17.09 54.39
CA SER A 14 -21.65 18.24 55.01
C SER A 14 -20.90 19.25 54.12
N TYR A 15 -20.74 20.47 54.68
CA TYR A 15 -20.24 21.72 54.06
C TYR A 15 -18.86 21.69 53.36
N TYR A 16 -18.16 20.56 53.26
CA TYR A 16 -16.75 20.49 52.81
C TYR A 16 -16.39 19.39 51.80
N SER A 17 -17.32 18.55 51.33
CA SER A 17 -17.04 17.60 50.24
C SER A 17 -17.91 17.85 49.03
N ASN A 18 -17.28 17.97 47.86
CA ASN A 18 -17.94 18.31 46.59
C ASN A 18 -18.35 17.06 45.79
N GLU A 19 -18.26 15.87 46.39
CA GLU A 19 -18.50 14.62 45.69
C GLU A 19 -19.53 13.82 46.45
N GLU A 20 -20.74 13.78 45.93
CA GLU A 20 -21.78 12.87 46.40
C GLU A 20 -22.45 12.25 45.19
N GLU A 21 -22.04 11.01 44.88
CA GLU A 21 -22.85 9.90 44.33
C GLU A 21 -21.96 8.70 43.98
N ASN A 22 -22.52 7.49 44.05
CA ASN A 22 -21.76 6.26 44.31
C ASN A 22 -22.04 5.08 43.37
N PHE A 23 -22.92 5.25 42.37
CA PHE A 23 -23.07 4.24 41.32
C PHE A 23 -22.09 4.58 40.19
N ASP A 24 -20.81 4.60 40.55
CA ASP A 24 -19.70 4.84 39.65
C ASP A 24 -19.20 3.49 39.15
N THR A 25 -19.58 3.15 37.93
CA THR A 25 -19.29 1.84 37.35
C THR A 25 -18.30 2.00 36.23
N SER A 26 -17.40 1.03 36.04
CA SER A 26 -16.32 1.13 35.05
C SER A 26 -15.94 -0.22 34.46
N GLY A 27 -15.06 -0.20 33.45
CA GLY A 27 -14.51 -1.39 32.82
C GLY A 27 -15.58 -2.21 32.10
N THR A 28 -15.89 -3.40 32.60
CA THR A 28 -16.87 -4.33 32.01
C THR A 28 -18.16 -4.43 32.82
N HIS A 29 -18.36 -3.56 33.80
CA HIS A 29 -19.56 -3.62 34.63
C HIS A 29 -20.82 -3.33 33.78
N LYS A 30 -21.70 -4.33 33.74
CA LYS A 30 -22.91 -4.35 32.92
C LYS A 30 -24.15 -4.47 33.79
N VAL A 31 -25.07 -3.53 33.60
CA VAL A 31 -26.41 -3.56 34.18
C VAL A 31 -27.40 -3.97 33.10
N ILE A 32 -28.11 -5.06 33.35
CA ILE A 32 -29.18 -5.55 32.48
C ILE A 32 -30.51 -5.19 33.11
N LEU A 33 -31.30 -4.31 32.51
CA LEU A 33 -32.71 -4.14 32.83
C LEU A 33 -33.49 -5.24 32.11
N ALA A 34 -34.20 -6.05 32.89
CA ALA A 34 -34.96 -7.19 32.37
C ALA A 34 -36.24 -7.36 33.18
N GLY A 35 -37.41 -7.14 32.58
CA GLY A 35 -38.68 -7.27 33.28
C GLY A 35 -39.86 -7.49 32.34
N SER A 36 -40.96 -7.95 32.91
CA SER A 36 -42.26 -8.12 32.24
C SER A 36 -43.29 -7.07 32.66
N THR A 37 -42.90 -6.12 33.52
CA THR A 37 -43.71 -5.00 34.00
C THR A 37 -42.96 -3.68 33.79
N LEU A 38 -43.69 -2.55 33.88
CA LEU A 38 -43.07 -1.22 33.88
C LEU A 38 -41.98 -1.13 34.96
N GLN A 39 -40.80 -0.62 34.59
CA GLN A 39 -39.71 -0.32 35.51
C GLN A 39 -39.37 1.17 35.41
N THR A 40 -39.21 1.80 36.55
CA THR A 40 -38.78 3.19 36.65
C THR A 40 -37.30 3.24 37.02
N VAL A 41 -36.52 4.03 36.30
CA VAL A 41 -35.09 4.23 36.55
C VAL A 41 -34.85 5.71 36.81
N SER A 42 -34.11 6.02 37.87
CA SER A 42 -33.79 7.40 38.24
C SER A 42 -32.43 7.53 38.92
N PHE A 43 -31.70 8.58 38.55
CA PHE A 43 -30.55 9.13 39.25
C PHE A 43 -30.88 10.52 39.78
N GLU A 44 -30.38 10.85 40.97
CA GLU A 44 -30.61 12.16 41.58
C GLU A 44 -29.65 13.23 41.02
N ASN A 45 -28.36 12.95 40.84
CA ASN A 45 -27.42 13.81 40.08
C ASN A 45 -26.54 12.99 39.10
N PRO A 46 -27.12 12.52 37.98
CA PRO A 46 -26.37 11.72 37.00
C PRO A 46 -25.10 12.44 36.53
N SER A 47 -23.98 11.73 36.51
CA SER A 47 -22.66 12.28 36.16
C SER A 47 -21.74 11.19 35.62
N SER A 48 -21.05 11.49 34.51
CA SER A 48 -20.04 10.61 33.92
C SER A 48 -18.85 10.32 34.83
N SER A 49 -18.65 11.13 35.88
CA SER A 49 -17.51 10.97 36.79
C SER A 49 -17.84 10.23 38.09
N TYR A 50 -19.11 10.16 38.48
CA TYR A 50 -19.47 9.69 39.82
C TYR A 50 -20.78 8.87 39.88
N SER A 51 -21.64 8.96 38.85
CA SER A 51 -23.03 8.49 38.96
C SER A 51 -23.59 8.09 37.60
N HIS A 52 -23.23 6.90 37.13
CA HIS A 52 -23.56 6.44 35.77
C HIS A 52 -23.57 4.92 35.62
N PHE A 53 -24.25 4.45 34.57
CA PHE A 53 -24.04 3.10 34.08
C PHE A 53 -22.86 3.08 33.11
N ASN A 54 -21.91 2.17 33.29
CA ASN A 54 -20.87 1.97 32.29
C ASN A 54 -21.45 1.24 31.07
N ILE A 55 -21.97 0.02 31.27
CA ILE A 55 -22.71 -0.69 30.22
C ILE A 55 -24.15 -0.90 30.69
N LEU A 56 -25.11 -0.35 29.95
CA LEU A 56 -26.55 -0.58 30.16
C LEU A 56 -27.10 -1.44 29.02
N GLU A 57 -27.77 -2.53 29.37
CA GLU A 57 -28.45 -3.42 28.43
C GLU A 57 -29.93 -3.52 28.81
N ILE A 58 -30.83 -3.29 27.86
CA ILE A 58 -32.28 -3.32 28.07
C ILE A 58 -32.85 -4.51 27.30
N THR A 59 -33.38 -5.48 28.05
CA THR A 59 -33.88 -6.78 27.55
C THR A 59 -35.32 -7.04 28.00
N ASN A 60 -36.05 -5.99 28.36
CA ASN A 60 -37.43 -6.08 28.83
C ASN A 60 -38.35 -6.70 27.78
N GLU A 61 -39.32 -7.52 28.19
CA GLU A 61 -40.31 -8.08 27.25
C GLU A 61 -41.03 -6.94 26.50
N ALA A 62 -41.46 -7.16 25.25
CA ALA A 62 -41.99 -6.11 24.36
C ALA A 62 -43.14 -5.23 24.93
N ASN A 63 -43.84 -5.70 25.98
CA ASN A 63 -44.92 -4.98 26.65
C ASN A 63 -44.49 -4.30 27.97
N ALA A 64 -43.26 -4.54 28.41
CA ALA A 64 -42.66 -3.99 29.62
C ALA A 64 -41.86 -2.74 29.26
N ARG A 65 -42.40 -1.56 29.61
CA ARG A 65 -41.74 -0.29 29.34
C ARG A 65 -40.66 0.00 30.39
N ILE A 66 -39.59 0.69 29.97
CA ILE A 66 -38.70 1.42 30.89
C ILE A 66 -39.13 2.88 30.90
N SER A 67 -39.21 3.48 32.08
CA SER A 67 -39.40 4.91 32.26
C SER A 67 -38.20 5.49 32.98
N PHE A 68 -37.43 6.33 32.31
CA PHE A 68 -36.41 7.15 32.96
C PHE A 68 -37.10 8.38 33.55
N SER A 69 -37.18 8.47 34.88
CA SER A 69 -37.83 9.61 35.55
C SER A 69 -36.87 10.77 35.85
N SER A 70 -35.61 10.62 35.46
CA SER A 70 -34.58 11.64 35.38
C SER A 70 -33.58 11.27 34.28
N ASP A 71 -32.71 12.21 33.92
CA ASP A 71 -31.61 11.91 33.01
C ASP A 71 -30.73 10.80 33.60
N ILE A 72 -30.14 10.00 32.71
CA ILE A 72 -29.14 9.00 33.06
C ILE A 72 -27.90 9.18 32.20
N VAL A 73 -26.74 8.80 32.73
CA VAL A 73 -25.50 8.76 31.97
C VAL A 73 -25.11 7.30 31.74
N VAL A 74 -24.77 6.99 30.48
CA VAL A 74 -24.33 5.68 30.02
C VAL A 74 -23.05 5.82 29.21
N THR A 75 -22.09 4.90 29.35
CA THR A 75 -20.95 4.82 28.43
C THR A 75 -21.27 3.97 27.20
N LYS A 76 -22.03 2.88 27.40
CA LYS A 76 -22.53 1.99 26.33
C LYS A 76 -23.98 1.61 26.60
N LEU A 77 -24.80 1.60 25.56
CA LEU A 77 -26.22 1.25 25.63
C LEU A 77 -26.54 0.17 24.59
N PHE A 78 -27.18 -0.91 25.02
CA PHE A 78 -27.75 -1.93 24.17
C PHE A 78 -29.27 -1.94 24.39
N ASN A 79 -30.07 -1.59 23.38
CA ASN A 79 -31.52 -1.50 23.50
C ASN A 79 -32.22 -2.51 22.58
N HIS A 80 -32.59 -3.67 23.12
CA HIS A 80 -33.03 -4.80 22.31
C HIS A 80 -34.50 -4.70 21.85
N HIS A 81 -35.26 -3.68 22.30
CA HIS A 81 -36.69 -3.51 22.04
C HIS A 81 -37.09 -2.04 21.88
N LEU A 82 -38.28 -1.79 21.28
CA LEU A 82 -38.87 -0.45 21.04
C LEU A 82 -39.25 0.27 22.35
N ASN A 83 -38.25 0.76 23.08
CA ASN A 83 -38.43 1.63 24.24
C ASN A 83 -38.38 3.10 23.80
N ASP A 84 -39.45 3.85 24.06
CA ASP A 84 -39.57 5.27 23.70
C ASP A 84 -38.75 6.14 24.67
N PHE A 85 -37.51 6.51 24.31
CA PHE A 85 -36.72 7.52 25.03
C PHE A 85 -35.92 8.42 24.07
N THR A 86 -35.55 9.60 24.54
CA THR A 86 -34.74 10.56 23.79
C THR A 86 -33.28 10.47 24.23
N ILE A 87 -32.36 10.28 23.28
CA ILE A 87 -30.91 10.33 23.53
C ILE A 87 -30.43 11.76 23.28
N SER A 88 -29.79 12.38 24.27
CA SER A 88 -29.23 13.73 24.17
C SER A 88 -27.70 13.73 24.03
N SER A 89 -27.16 12.77 23.26
CA SER A 89 -25.71 12.59 23.01
C SER A 89 -25.31 13.19 21.65
N SER A 90 -24.09 13.73 21.56
CA SER A 90 -23.44 14.09 20.29
C SER A 90 -22.68 12.93 19.64
N ASP A 91 -22.45 11.84 20.39
CA ASP A 91 -21.61 10.72 19.96
C ASP A 91 -22.43 9.67 19.22
N GLN A 92 -21.90 9.17 18.10
CA GLN A 92 -22.49 8.06 17.34
C GLN A 92 -22.16 6.74 18.05
N PHE A 93 -23.16 5.94 18.39
CA PHE A 93 -22.94 4.58 18.88
C PHE A 93 -22.46 3.68 17.72
N PRO A 94 -21.72 2.59 18.01
CA PRO A 94 -21.37 1.59 17.00
C PRO A 94 -22.61 1.03 16.28
N ASP A 95 -22.44 0.57 15.05
CA ASP A 95 -23.39 -0.28 14.31
C ASP A 95 -22.96 -1.73 14.55
N TYR A 96 -23.69 -2.45 15.41
CA TYR A 96 -23.24 -3.74 15.94
C TYR A 96 -23.61 -4.93 15.05
N ASP A 97 -24.66 -4.82 14.24
CA ASP A 97 -25.09 -5.86 13.30
C ASP A 97 -24.71 -5.56 11.83
N LEU A 98 -24.03 -4.43 11.59
CA LEU A 98 -23.42 -4.03 10.33
C LEU A 98 -24.45 -3.86 9.22
N ASP A 99 -25.64 -3.37 9.56
CA ASP A 99 -26.72 -3.07 8.61
C ASP A 99 -26.63 -1.65 8.00
N GLY A 100 -25.67 -0.85 8.47
CA GLY A 100 -25.42 0.52 8.04
C GLY A 100 -26.19 1.58 8.83
N ILE A 101 -26.95 1.19 9.86
CA ILE A 101 -27.70 2.06 10.75
C ILE A 101 -27.08 1.96 12.14
N HIS A 102 -26.45 3.04 12.61
CA HIS A 102 -25.95 3.08 13.99
C HIS A 102 -27.03 2.72 15.01
N ASP A 103 -26.71 1.89 16.01
CA ASP A 103 -27.65 1.29 16.97
C ASP A 103 -28.61 2.30 17.63
N GLN A 104 -28.22 3.57 17.79
CA GLN A 104 -29.11 4.60 18.34
C GLN A 104 -30.30 4.96 17.44
N ASN A 105 -30.18 4.67 16.14
CA ASN A 105 -31.14 4.96 15.09
C ASN A 105 -31.75 3.69 14.50
N ASP A 106 -31.30 2.51 14.94
CA ASP A 106 -31.74 1.22 14.43
C ASP A 106 -32.89 0.63 15.29
N PRO A 107 -34.06 0.32 14.70
CA PRO A 107 -35.12 -0.41 15.38
C PRO A 107 -34.80 -1.89 15.70
N ASN A 108 -33.77 -2.50 15.11
CA ASN A 108 -33.35 -3.89 15.34
C ASN A 108 -31.82 -4.04 15.52
N PRO A 109 -31.21 -3.44 16.57
CA PRO A 109 -29.74 -3.27 16.73
C PRO A 109 -28.92 -4.55 16.95
N LEU A 110 -29.48 -5.72 16.65
CA LEU A 110 -28.85 -7.03 16.72
C LEU A 110 -29.29 -7.94 15.56
N ASN A 111 -30.01 -7.42 14.58
CA ASN A 111 -30.57 -8.20 13.49
C ASN A 111 -30.72 -7.37 12.21
N ALA A 112 -29.74 -7.53 11.33
CA ALA A 112 -29.73 -7.02 9.96
C ALA A 112 -30.85 -7.66 9.12
N TYR A 113 -32.09 -7.15 9.22
CA TYR A 113 -33.21 -7.62 8.42
C TYR A 113 -33.23 -7.01 7.00
N THR A 114 -32.82 -5.74 6.85
CA THR A 114 -32.73 -4.97 5.60
C THR A 114 -31.94 -3.69 5.85
N CYS A 115 -31.11 -3.23 4.92
CA CYS A 115 -30.39 -1.97 5.07
C CYS A 115 -31.13 -0.84 4.38
N ASP A 116 -31.63 0.18 5.08
CA ASP A 116 -32.35 1.33 4.48
C ASP A 116 -33.25 0.97 3.27
N HIS A 117 -34.11 -0.04 3.41
CA HIS A 117 -35.00 -0.52 2.34
C HIS A 117 -34.31 -1.09 1.08
N LYS A 118 -33.03 -1.44 1.16
CA LYS A 118 -32.24 -2.18 0.17
C LYS A 118 -32.04 -3.63 0.60
N SER A 119 -31.80 -4.48 -0.40
CA SER A 119 -31.44 -5.89 -0.19
C SER A 119 -30.03 -6.00 0.38
N LEU A 120 -29.86 -6.90 1.37
CA LEU A 120 -28.55 -7.33 1.84
C LEU A 120 -27.74 -7.90 0.67
N LYS A 121 -26.44 -7.58 0.63
CA LYS A 121 -25.49 -8.30 -0.21
C LYS A 121 -25.16 -9.62 0.47
N THR A 122 -24.90 -10.64 -0.35
CA THR A 122 -24.31 -11.90 0.12
C THR A 122 -22.81 -11.75 -0.10
N LEU A 123 -22.04 -11.77 0.97
CA LEU A 123 -20.59 -11.79 0.91
C LEU A 123 -20.08 -13.13 1.43
N TYR A 124 -18.92 -13.53 0.96
CA TYR A 124 -18.26 -14.79 1.25
C TYR A 124 -16.90 -14.48 1.81
N ARG A 125 -16.53 -15.13 2.92
CA ARG A 125 -15.23 -14.90 3.53
C ARG A 125 -14.16 -15.27 2.52
N ASP A 126 -13.17 -14.41 2.40
CA ASP A 126 -11.99 -14.58 1.55
C ASP A 126 -10.78 -14.45 2.48
N LEU A 127 -10.11 -15.57 2.75
CA LEU A 127 -9.08 -15.66 3.81
C LEU A 127 -7.66 -15.54 3.24
N ASP A 128 -7.44 -15.98 2.02
CA ASP A 128 -6.22 -15.84 1.23
C ASP A 128 -6.18 -14.54 0.43
N ASN A 129 -7.29 -13.80 0.34
CA ASN A 129 -7.44 -12.53 -0.38
C ASN A 129 -7.23 -12.68 -1.89
N ASP A 130 -7.71 -13.78 -2.45
CA ASP A 130 -7.60 -14.08 -3.88
C ASP A 130 -8.78 -13.54 -4.70
N GLY A 131 -9.73 -12.84 -4.06
CA GLY A 131 -10.90 -12.26 -4.72
C GLY A 131 -12.10 -13.22 -4.84
N TYR A 132 -11.96 -14.47 -4.42
CA TYR A 132 -12.98 -15.50 -4.37
C TYR A 132 -13.22 -15.95 -2.92
N GLY A 133 -14.47 -16.11 -2.50
CA GLY A 133 -14.78 -16.44 -1.11
C GLY A 133 -15.41 -17.82 -0.94
N ASP A 134 -15.13 -18.48 0.19
CA ASP A 134 -15.73 -19.77 0.54
C ASP A 134 -17.26 -19.67 0.64
N ASN A 135 -17.95 -20.32 -0.30
CA ASN A 135 -19.42 -20.36 -0.38
C ASN A 135 -20.12 -20.98 0.85
N SER A 136 -19.37 -21.62 1.76
CA SER A 136 -19.83 -22.11 3.05
C SER A 136 -19.74 -21.08 4.19
N LYS A 137 -19.06 -19.95 3.97
CA LYS A 137 -18.77 -18.87 4.94
C LYS A 137 -19.47 -17.57 4.57
N ILE A 138 -20.80 -17.63 4.64
CA ILE A 138 -21.65 -16.54 4.18
C ILE A 138 -21.85 -15.47 5.26
N MET A 139 -21.76 -14.21 4.85
CA MET A 139 -22.16 -13.02 5.58
C MET A 139 -23.22 -12.23 4.79
N TYR A 140 -24.20 -11.65 5.49
CA TYR A 140 -25.19 -10.78 4.87
C TYR A 140 -25.01 -9.36 5.44
N THR A 141 -24.63 -8.41 4.60
CA THR A 141 -24.40 -7.01 5.01
C THR A 141 -24.64 -6.07 3.83
N CYS A 142 -24.67 -4.77 4.08
CA CYS A 142 -24.70 -3.75 3.03
C CYS A 142 -23.44 -2.91 2.93
N ALA A 143 -22.53 -3.07 3.89
CA ALA A 143 -21.19 -2.53 3.79
C ALA A 143 -20.29 -3.55 3.08
N SER A 144 -19.26 -3.07 2.41
CA SER A 144 -18.09 -3.91 2.13
C SER A 144 -17.47 -4.30 3.48
N LEU A 145 -17.14 -5.58 3.64
CA LEU A 145 -16.49 -6.10 4.83
C LEU A 145 -15.10 -6.58 4.43
N GLU A 146 -14.06 -6.12 5.12
CA GLU A 146 -12.68 -6.55 4.88
C GLU A 146 -12.55 -8.07 5.12
N GLY A 147 -11.85 -8.77 4.21
CA GLY A 147 -11.76 -10.23 4.18
C GLY A 147 -13.05 -10.93 3.72
N TYR A 148 -13.92 -10.23 2.98
CA TYR A 148 -15.09 -10.81 2.34
C TYR A 148 -15.32 -10.22 0.93
N VAL A 149 -15.74 -11.07 0.00
CA VAL A 149 -15.99 -10.74 -1.41
C VAL A 149 -17.39 -11.18 -1.86
N GLU A 150 -17.87 -10.69 -3.00
CA GLU A 150 -19.17 -11.08 -3.56
C GLU A 150 -19.12 -12.37 -4.39
N ASN A 151 -17.92 -12.78 -4.82
CA ASN A 151 -17.71 -13.98 -5.63
C ASN A 151 -17.59 -15.23 -4.73
N ASP A 152 -18.28 -16.32 -5.08
CA ASP A 152 -18.35 -17.56 -4.30
C ASP A 152 -17.87 -18.80 -5.04
N ASP A 153 -17.10 -18.57 -6.10
CA ASP A 153 -16.57 -19.63 -6.96
C ASP A 153 -15.39 -20.38 -6.31
N ASP A 154 -14.90 -19.93 -5.14
CA ASP A 154 -13.92 -20.66 -4.34
C ASP A 154 -14.55 -21.43 -3.16
N THR A 155 -13.98 -22.60 -2.87
CA THR A 155 -14.35 -23.44 -1.72
C THR A 155 -13.16 -23.72 -0.80
N ASP A 156 -11.98 -23.19 -1.12
CA ASP A 156 -10.72 -23.43 -0.42
C ASP A 156 -10.01 -22.12 -0.03
N ASP A 157 -10.54 -21.46 1.01
CA ASP A 157 -9.99 -20.33 1.78
C ASP A 157 -8.52 -20.48 2.28
N ALA A 158 -7.77 -21.49 1.85
CA ALA A 158 -6.42 -21.76 2.29
C ALA A 158 -5.37 -21.64 1.18
N ILE A 159 -5.78 -21.53 -0.09
CA ILE A 159 -4.91 -21.51 -1.25
C ILE A 159 -5.44 -20.47 -2.24
N PHE A 160 -4.67 -19.39 -2.36
CA PHE A 160 -4.86 -18.37 -3.37
C PHE A 160 -4.88 -18.98 -4.79
N ASN A 161 -5.90 -18.67 -5.58
CA ASN A 161 -5.95 -19.06 -6.98
C ASN A 161 -4.95 -18.23 -7.80
N ASP A 162 -3.94 -18.92 -8.31
CA ASP A 162 -2.79 -18.42 -9.06
C ASP A 162 -2.38 -19.56 -10.02
N LEU A 163 -2.89 -19.47 -11.24
CA LEU A 163 -2.91 -20.57 -12.21
C LEU A 163 -1.55 -20.82 -12.86
N ASP A 164 -0.72 -19.79 -13.05
CA ASP A 164 0.64 -19.88 -13.57
C ASP A 164 1.73 -19.88 -12.48
N SER A 165 1.35 -19.61 -11.22
CA SER A 165 2.21 -19.66 -10.03
C SER A 165 3.28 -18.56 -9.97
N ASP A 166 2.97 -17.38 -10.48
CA ASP A 166 3.85 -16.21 -10.49
C ASP A 166 3.77 -15.34 -9.22
N GLY A 167 2.70 -15.52 -8.42
CA GLY A 167 2.43 -14.82 -7.17
C GLY A 167 1.33 -13.75 -7.23
N LEU A 168 0.75 -13.49 -8.41
CA LEU A 168 -0.43 -12.66 -8.63
C LEU A 168 -1.69 -13.56 -8.72
N SER A 169 -2.86 -13.07 -8.33
CA SER A 169 -4.07 -13.93 -8.37
C SER A 169 -4.73 -13.82 -9.71
N ASP A 170 -5.34 -14.93 -10.13
CA ASP A 170 -6.25 -14.97 -11.26
C ASP A 170 -7.28 -13.82 -11.19
N TYR A 171 -7.78 -13.46 -10.00
CA TYR A 171 -8.71 -12.34 -9.85
C TYR A 171 -8.10 -10.99 -10.24
N ILE A 172 -6.89 -10.69 -9.75
CA ILE A 172 -6.18 -9.45 -10.08
C ILE A 172 -5.85 -9.43 -11.56
N GLU A 173 -5.32 -10.52 -12.10
CA GLU A 173 -4.95 -10.65 -13.50
C GLU A 173 -6.16 -10.47 -14.44
N ASN A 174 -7.31 -11.05 -14.08
CA ASN A 174 -8.56 -10.87 -14.84
C ASN A 174 -9.06 -9.42 -14.90
N ILE A 175 -8.57 -8.51 -14.03
CA ILE A 175 -8.96 -7.10 -14.00
C ILE A 175 -7.82 -6.14 -14.38
N THR A 176 -6.62 -6.64 -14.61
CA THR A 176 -5.43 -5.89 -15.06
C THR A 176 -5.12 -6.22 -16.52
N CYS A 177 -3.86 -6.05 -16.95
CA CYS A 177 -3.40 -6.38 -18.29
C CYS A 177 -2.63 -7.70 -18.36
N THR A 178 -2.37 -8.33 -17.20
CA THR A 178 -1.69 -9.61 -17.07
C THR A 178 -2.61 -10.77 -17.43
N ASP A 179 -2.06 -11.94 -17.75
CA ASP A 179 -2.83 -13.12 -18.18
C ASP A 179 -2.66 -14.26 -17.16
N PRO A 180 -3.75 -14.77 -16.53
CA PRO A 180 -3.69 -15.86 -15.55
C PRO A 180 -3.01 -17.16 -16.00
N GLU A 181 -2.73 -17.31 -17.29
CA GLU A 181 -2.03 -18.48 -17.84
C GLU A 181 -0.58 -18.17 -18.28
N ASP A 182 -0.06 -16.98 -17.99
CA ASP A 182 1.22 -16.45 -18.48
C ASP A 182 1.96 -15.63 -17.41
N ALA A 183 2.93 -16.27 -16.75
CA ALA A 183 3.60 -15.72 -15.58
C ALA A 183 4.51 -14.51 -15.85
N ASP A 184 4.73 -14.13 -17.11
CA ASP A 184 5.60 -13.02 -17.56
C ASP A 184 4.96 -12.39 -18.81
N THR A 185 3.93 -11.57 -18.58
CA THR A 185 2.98 -11.11 -19.61
C THR A 185 3.65 -10.30 -20.73
N ASP A 186 4.75 -9.61 -20.45
CA ASP A 186 5.45 -8.78 -21.43
C ASP A 186 6.78 -9.34 -21.93
N ASP A 187 7.12 -10.56 -21.51
CA ASP A 187 8.25 -11.37 -21.94
C ASP A 187 9.62 -10.69 -21.68
N ASP A 188 9.73 -9.93 -20.60
CA ASP A 188 10.95 -9.22 -20.23
C ASP A 188 11.86 -10.01 -19.29
N GLY A 189 11.39 -11.15 -18.79
CA GLY A 189 12.12 -12.08 -17.93
C GLY A 189 11.80 -11.97 -16.43
N ILE A 190 11.07 -10.93 -16.01
CA ILE A 190 10.58 -10.74 -14.65
C ILE A 190 9.11 -11.20 -14.57
N PRO A 191 8.75 -12.10 -13.63
CA PRO A 191 7.35 -12.52 -13.50
C PRO A 191 6.41 -11.40 -13.02
N ASP A 192 5.15 -11.39 -13.46
CA ASP A 192 4.19 -10.30 -13.18
C ASP A 192 4.02 -10.06 -11.66
N GLY A 193 3.91 -11.12 -10.88
CA GLY A 193 3.82 -11.08 -9.41
C GLY A 193 5.11 -10.62 -8.70
N VAL A 194 6.26 -10.61 -9.38
CA VAL A 194 7.52 -10.01 -8.87
C VAL A 194 7.51 -8.50 -9.11
N GLU A 195 6.96 -8.06 -10.24
CA GLU A 195 6.84 -6.66 -10.61
C GLU A 195 5.76 -5.94 -9.79
N ASP A 196 4.60 -6.57 -9.58
CA ASP A 196 3.56 -6.12 -8.64
C ASP A 196 3.81 -6.69 -7.23
N LEU A 197 4.87 -6.19 -6.58
CA LEU A 197 5.35 -6.68 -5.28
C LEU A 197 4.26 -6.75 -4.20
N ASN A 198 3.26 -5.89 -4.29
CA ASN A 198 2.18 -5.80 -3.33
C ASN A 198 0.88 -6.50 -3.77
N GLY A 199 0.83 -6.99 -5.01
CA GLY A 199 -0.23 -7.84 -5.57
C GLY A 199 -1.58 -7.14 -5.70
N ASN A 200 -1.59 -5.82 -5.96
CA ASN A 200 -2.82 -5.03 -6.00
C ASN A 200 -3.32 -4.71 -7.42
N GLY A 201 -2.58 -5.12 -8.43
CA GLY A 201 -2.84 -4.90 -9.85
C GLY A 201 -2.54 -3.47 -10.34
N ILE A 202 -1.74 -2.69 -9.60
CA ILE A 202 -1.45 -1.29 -9.90
C ILE A 202 0.06 -1.08 -9.78
N THR A 203 0.71 -0.73 -10.90
CA THR A 203 2.11 -0.29 -10.89
C THR A 203 2.28 1.00 -10.06
N GLU A 204 2.98 0.90 -8.95
CA GLU A 204 3.31 2.01 -8.06
C GLU A 204 4.74 2.52 -8.23
N THR A 205 5.08 3.61 -7.53
CA THR A 205 6.46 4.11 -7.51
C THR A 205 7.39 3.08 -6.86
N GLY A 206 8.35 2.58 -7.61
CA GLY A 206 9.30 1.56 -7.14
C GLY A 206 9.01 0.16 -7.66
N GLU A 207 7.99 0.01 -8.49
CA GLU A 207 7.62 -1.22 -9.19
C GLU A 207 7.85 -1.03 -10.71
N THR A 208 8.34 -2.06 -11.37
CA THR A 208 8.29 -2.18 -12.83
C THR A 208 6.87 -2.58 -13.26
N SER A 209 6.57 -2.51 -14.55
CA SER A 209 5.23 -2.68 -15.08
C SER A 209 5.10 -4.05 -15.74
N PRO A 210 4.26 -4.97 -15.22
CA PRO A 210 3.99 -6.32 -15.77
C PRO A 210 3.50 -6.43 -17.22
N CYS A 211 3.33 -5.29 -17.89
CA CYS A 211 2.72 -5.20 -19.21
C CYS A 211 3.50 -4.27 -20.13
N ASN A 212 4.69 -3.86 -19.69
CA ASN A 212 5.59 -3.00 -20.42
C ASN A 212 7.03 -3.34 -20.07
N ALA A 213 7.62 -4.19 -20.90
CA ALA A 213 8.97 -4.73 -20.78
C ALA A 213 10.12 -3.71 -20.66
N ASP A 214 9.87 -2.41 -20.71
CA ASP A 214 10.83 -1.30 -20.60
C ASP A 214 10.09 -0.16 -19.86
N THR A 215 10.01 -0.28 -18.53
CA THR A 215 9.17 0.55 -17.66
C THR A 215 9.55 2.00 -17.73
N ASP A 216 10.84 2.31 -17.65
CA ASP A 216 11.28 3.68 -17.71
C ASP A 216 11.28 4.21 -19.14
N GLY A 217 11.34 3.37 -20.18
CA GLY A 217 11.22 3.72 -21.58
C GLY A 217 12.51 4.27 -22.17
N ASP A 218 13.66 3.69 -21.84
CA ASP A 218 14.97 4.08 -22.35
C ASP A 218 15.48 3.19 -23.50
N GLY A 219 14.88 2.01 -23.65
CA GLY A 219 15.14 1.03 -24.69
C GLY A 219 15.70 -0.30 -24.20
N ILE A 220 16.21 -0.41 -22.97
CA ILE A 220 16.65 -1.67 -22.36
C ILE A 220 15.44 -2.32 -21.66
N GLN A 221 15.35 -3.66 -21.64
CA GLN A 221 14.22 -4.32 -20.96
C GLN A 221 14.44 -4.38 -19.45
N ASP A 222 13.39 -4.31 -18.62
CA ASP A 222 13.56 -4.24 -17.16
C ASP A 222 14.29 -5.47 -16.63
N GLY A 223 13.99 -6.66 -17.15
CA GLY A 223 14.72 -7.88 -16.84
C GLY A 223 16.19 -7.88 -17.30
N THR A 224 16.53 -7.23 -18.42
CA THR A 224 17.94 -7.01 -18.82
C THR A 224 18.63 -6.11 -17.80
N GLU A 225 18.00 -5.01 -17.41
CA GLU A 225 18.54 -4.05 -16.44
C GLU A 225 18.70 -4.67 -15.06
N ALA A 226 17.78 -5.55 -14.66
CA ALA A 226 17.86 -6.33 -13.42
C ALA A 226 18.96 -7.40 -13.43
N GLY A 227 19.69 -7.56 -14.55
CA GLY A 227 20.79 -8.49 -14.70
C GLY A 227 20.35 -9.94 -14.97
N LEU A 228 19.16 -10.13 -15.54
CA LEU A 228 18.66 -11.47 -15.84
C LEU A 228 19.28 -12.04 -17.11
N THR A 229 19.66 -13.31 -17.03
CA THR A 229 20.19 -14.10 -18.14
C THR A 229 19.20 -15.20 -18.51
N LEU A 230 19.42 -15.88 -19.64
CA LEU A 230 18.64 -17.08 -20.01
C LEU A 230 18.66 -18.22 -18.97
N LEU A 231 19.51 -18.15 -17.94
CA LEU A 231 19.57 -19.13 -16.86
C LEU A 231 18.77 -18.71 -15.62
N THR A 232 18.28 -17.47 -15.57
CA THR A 232 17.69 -16.86 -14.37
C THR A 232 16.33 -16.24 -14.60
N ILE A 233 15.85 -16.15 -15.84
CA ILE A 233 14.47 -15.70 -16.15
C ILE A 233 13.39 -16.59 -15.51
N GLY A 234 12.22 -15.99 -15.33
CA GLY A 234 11.00 -16.62 -14.83
C GLY A 234 10.45 -17.76 -15.72
N PRO A 235 9.40 -18.44 -15.25
CA PRO A 235 8.56 -19.25 -16.13
C PRO A 235 7.87 -18.38 -17.20
N ASP A 236 7.43 -19.04 -18.26
CA ASP A 236 6.61 -18.51 -19.37
C ASP A 236 7.15 -17.36 -20.24
N THR A 237 8.29 -16.74 -19.89
CA THR A 237 9.04 -15.82 -20.77
C THR A 237 9.31 -16.36 -22.19
N ASP A 238 8.84 -15.68 -23.24
CA ASP A 238 9.21 -15.94 -24.64
C ASP A 238 10.65 -15.46 -24.92
N ILE A 239 11.58 -16.42 -24.94
CA ILE A 239 12.99 -16.22 -25.28
C ILE A 239 13.27 -15.59 -26.66
N ASN A 240 12.26 -15.46 -27.55
CA ASN A 240 12.41 -14.75 -28.82
C ASN A 240 12.13 -13.24 -28.69
N ILE A 241 11.52 -12.81 -27.58
CA ILE A 241 11.23 -11.42 -27.22
C ILE A 241 12.23 -10.94 -26.17
N PHE A 242 12.51 -11.77 -25.15
CA PHE A 242 13.46 -11.45 -24.10
C PHE A 242 14.89 -11.22 -24.61
N GLN A 243 15.50 -10.13 -24.17
CA GLN A 243 16.90 -9.78 -24.40
C GLN A 243 17.72 -10.06 -23.13
N PRO A 244 18.49 -11.16 -23.06
CA PRO A 244 19.27 -11.47 -21.86
C PRO A 244 20.42 -10.49 -21.67
N ASP A 245 20.71 -10.22 -20.40
CA ASP A 245 21.95 -9.55 -19.99
C ASP A 245 23.17 -10.46 -20.25
N LEU A 246 24.19 -9.88 -20.87
CA LEU A 246 25.48 -10.52 -21.16
C LEU A 246 26.58 -10.17 -20.16
N ASP A 247 26.37 -9.20 -19.25
CA ASP A 247 27.26 -8.88 -18.12
C ASP A 247 26.50 -8.64 -16.80
N PRO A 248 25.94 -9.69 -16.17
CA PRO A 248 25.19 -9.60 -14.90
C PRO A 248 26.04 -9.24 -13.68
N ALA A 249 27.30 -8.85 -13.88
CA ALA A 249 28.12 -8.23 -12.83
C ALA A 249 27.86 -6.73 -12.71
N THR A 250 27.25 -6.13 -13.73
CA THR A 250 26.77 -4.74 -13.77
C THR A 250 25.29 -4.74 -14.11
N SER A 251 24.58 -3.69 -13.73
CA SER A 251 23.12 -3.57 -13.89
C SER A 251 22.76 -2.08 -13.89
N THR A 252 21.71 -1.72 -14.62
CA THR A 252 21.08 -0.39 -14.58
C THR A 252 19.82 -0.44 -13.71
N ASP A 253 19.16 0.71 -13.52
CA ASP A 253 17.93 0.81 -12.73
C ASP A 253 16.73 0.90 -13.68
N PRO A 254 15.85 -0.12 -13.75
CA PRO A 254 14.74 -0.18 -14.70
C PRO A 254 13.65 0.89 -14.49
N LEU A 255 13.77 1.67 -13.41
CA LEU A 255 12.88 2.79 -13.11
C LEU A 255 13.54 4.15 -13.37
N ASN A 256 14.75 4.17 -13.91
CA ASN A 256 15.55 5.36 -14.09
C ASN A 256 16.43 5.29 -15.33
N LYS A 257 15.91 5.89 -16.41
CA LYS A 257 16.53 5.97 -17.75
C LYS A 257 17.99 6.38 -17.82
N ASP A 258 18.58 6.97 -16.78
CA ASP A 258 19.93 7.54 -16.71
C ASP A 258 20.52 7.13 -15.36
N THR A 259 21.01 5.90 -15.27
CA THR A 259 21.42 5.25 -14.01
C THR A 259 22.55 6.00 -13.32
N ASP A 260 23.52 6.49 -14.08
CA ASP A 260 24.68 7.19 -13.54
C ASP A 260 24.51 8.71 -13.43
N GLY A 261 23.42 9.25 -13.99
CA GLY A 261 23.01 10.65 -13.88
C GLY A 261 23.86 11.59 -14.73
N ASP A 262 24.42 11.10 -15.83
CA ASP A 262 25.32 11.86 -16.67
C ASP A 262 24.60 12.65 -17.79
N GLY A 263 23.31 12.40 -17.98
CA GLY A 263 22.42 13.05 -18.94
C GLY A 263 22.28 12.31 -20.26
N TRP A 264 22.84 11.11 -20.39
CA TRP A 264 22.56 10.15 -21.45
C TRP A 264 21.67 9.06 -20.88
N ASN A 265 20.80 8.50 -21.73
CA ASN A 265 19.99 7.38 -21.29
C ASN A 265 20.80 6.08 -21.38
N ASP A 266 20.54 5.11 -20.51
CA ASP A 266 21.28 3.86 -20.44
C ASP A 266 21.22 3.10 -21.78
N GLY A 267 20.03 2.98 -22.38
CA GLY A 267 19.83 2.40 -23.72
C GLY A 267 20.44 3.21 -24.87
N ALA A 268 20.79 4.49 -24.67
CA ALA A 268 21.56 5.26 -25.66
C ALA A 268 23.07 4.98 -25.55
N GLU A 269 23.52 4.55 -24.39
CA GLU A 269 24.90 4.22 -24.07
C GLU A 269 25.25 2.77 -24.43
N ASP A 270 24.32 1.85 -24.18
CA ASP A 270 24.33 0.47 -24.67
C ASP A 270 23.52 0.34 -25.98
N LYS A 271 24.21 0.50 -27.12
CA LYS A 271 23.57 0.53 -28.44
C LYS A 271 22.91 -0.79 -28.84
N ASN A 272 23.35 -1.89 -28.27
CA ASN A 272 22.88 -3.21 -28.63
C ASN A 272 21.87 -3.76 -27.59
N LEU A 273 21.72 -3.06 -26.45
CA LEU A 273 20.73 -3.26 -25.41
C LEU A 273 20.88 -4.62 -24.71
N ASN A 274 22.10 -5.13 -24.59
CA ASN A 274 22.40 -6.46 -24.04
C ASN A 274 23.02 -6.42 -22.64
N GLY A 275 23.08 -5.25 -22.00
CA GLY A 275 23.59 -5.06 -20.64
C GLY A 275 25.11 -5.14 -20.49
N MET A 276 25.83 -5.55 -21.55
CA MET A 276 27.29 -5.65 -21.56
C MET A 276 27.93 -4.45 -22.25
N THR A 277 28.75 -3.69 -21.53
CA THR A 277 29.55 -2.62 -22.14
C THR A 277 30.61 -3.19 -23.11
N GLU A 278 30.44 -2.95 -24.42
CA GLU A 278 31.40 -3.37 -25.45
C GLU A 278 32.27 -2.23 -26.02
N PRO A 279 33.39 -2.56 -26.70
CA PRO A 279 34.17 -1.56 -27.44
C PRO A 279 33.33 -0.84 -28.50
N GLY A 280 33.08 0.46 -28.30
CA GLY A 280 32.26 1.29 -29.20
C GLY A 280 30.94 1.74 -28.59
N GLU A 281 30.62 1.24 -27.40
CA GLU A 281 29.55 1.69 -26.51
C GLU A 281 30.09 2.58 -25.40
N LYS A 282 29.15 3.17 -24.65
CA LYS A 282 29.39 3.92 -23.43
C LYS A 282 28.98 3.02 -22.24
N ASN A 283 29.34 3.41 -21.03
CA ASN A 283 29.03 2.61 -19.84
C ASN A 283 27.90 3.31 -19.05
N PRO A 284 26.69 2.75 -19.06
CA PRO A 284 25.51 3.32 -18.36
C PRO A 284 25.65 3.46 -16.83
N THR A 285 26.67 2.82 -16.24
CA THR A 285 26.90 2.82 -14.80
C THR A 285 28.09 3.68 -14.38
N ASP A 286 28.68 4.44 -15.30
CA ASP A 286 29.86 5.27 -15.09
C ASP A 286 29.73 6.61 -15.80
N ALA A 287 29.34 7.64 -15.05
CA ALA A 287 29.08 8.99 -15.57
C ALA A 287 30.30 9.69 -16.21
N SER A 288 31.49 9.08 -16.12
CA SER A 288 32.68 9.54 -16.82
C SER A 288 32.77 8.99 -18.26
N SER A 289 31.98 7.96 -18.58
CA SER A 289 32.04 7.19 -19.82
C SER A 289 31.49 7.96 -21.02
N LYS A 290 30.52 8.88 -20.84
CA LYS A 290 30.05 9.80 -21.90
C LYS A 290 31.18 10.47 -22.64
N PHE A 291 32.30 10.69 -21.97
CA PHE A 291 33.43 11.33 -22.58
C PHE A 291 34.41 10.33 -23.18
N GLU A 292 34.87 10.62 -24.39
CA GLU A 292 35.89 9.80 -25.02
C GLU A 292 37.25 10.15 -24.40
N ALA A 293 37.92 9.17 -23.77
CA ALA A 293 39.22 9.39 -23.15
C ALA A 293 40.25 9.89 -24.17
N GLY A 294 40.53 11.20 -24.14
CA GLY A 294 41.38 11.89 -25.12
C GLY A 294 40.71 13.00 -25.91
N ASP A 295 39.39 13.15 -25.81
CA ASP A 295 38.66 14.33 -26.24
C ASP A 295 38.88 15.47 -25.22
N ILE A 296 39.80 16.39 -25.56
CA ILE A 296 40.16 17.52 -24.70
C ILE A 296 39.16 18.66 -24.87
N ASN A 297 38.41 18.68 -25.96
CA ASN A 297 37.53 19.79 -26.29
C ASN A 297 36.04 19.49 -25.99
N CYS A 298 35.73 18.26 -25.58
CA CYS A 298 34.41 17.76 -25.22
C CYS A 298 33.38 17.97 -26.33
N ASP A 299 33.79 17.81 -27.59
CA ASP A 299 32.86 17.79 -28.73
C ASP A 299 32.33 16.38 -29.01
N ASN A 300 32.67 15.40 -28.16
CA ASN A 300 32.38 13.98 -28.33
C ASN A 300 33.00 13.40 -29.62
N GLU A 301 34.05 14.02 -30.15
CA GLU A 301 34.80 13.53 -31.30
C GLU A 301 36.31 13.54 -31.00
N MET A 302 36.91 12.41 -30.58
CA MET A 302 38.37 12.36 -30.47
C MET A 302 39.03 12.53 -31.85
N ASN A 303 39.64 13.68 -32.09
CA ASN A 303 40.18 14.01 -33.40
C ASN A 303 41.52 14.78 -33.34
N MET A 304 41.98 15.25 -34.52
CA MET A 304 43.27 15.95 -34.61
C MET A 304 43.28 17.28 -33.85
N VAL A 305 42.11 17.89 -33.62
CA VAL A 305 41.93 19.08 -32.79
C VAL A 305 42.35 18.78 -31.36
N ASP A 306 41.96 17.64 -30.79
CA ASP A 306 42.35 17.23 -29.43
C ASP A 306 43.84 16.99 -29.33
N SER A 307 44.43 16.30 -30.30
CA SER A 307 45.89 16.14 -30.38
C SER A 307 46.62 17.49 -30.38
N ILE A 308 46.07 18.51 -31.06
CA ILE A 308 46.61 19.87 -31.07
C ILE A 308 46.43 20.57 -29.72
N LEU A 309 45.29 20.37 -29.04
CA LEU A 309 45.08 20.88 -27.68
C LEU A 309 46.05 20.23 -26.67
N ALA A 310 46.27 18.92 -26.75
CA ALA A 310 47.23 18.18 -25.93
C ALA A 310 48.66 18.74 -26.09
N LEU A 311 49.09 18.96 -27.33
CA LEU A 311 50.39 19.56 -27.64
C LEU A 311 50.54 20.99 -27.10
N LYS A 312 49.45 21.79 -27.11
CA LYS A 312 49.46 23.15 -26.53
C LYS A 312 49.63 23.08 -25.01
N LEU A 313 48.92 22.18 -24.33
CA LEU A 313 49.05 21.91 -22.89
C LEU A 313 50.50 21.54 -22.52
N LEU A 314 51.10 20.58 -23.23
CA LEU A 314 52.50 20.17 -23.02
C LEU A 314 53.52 21.28 -23.27
N SER A 315 53.21 22.22 -24.16
CA SER A 315 54.06 23.38 -24.44
C SER A 315 53.97 24.49 -23.37
N GLY A 316 53.17 24.30 -22.32
CA GLY A 316 52.95 25.27 -21.25
C GLY A 316 52.09 26.46 -21.68
N LYS A 317 51.34 26.34 -22.78
CA LYS A 317 50.35 27.35 -23.17
C LYS A 317 49.04 27.05 -22.47
N VAL A 318 48.49 28.06 -21.79
CA VAL A 318 47.15 27.99 -21.20
C VAL A 318 46.15 27.80 -22.33
N VAL A 319 45.43 26.68 -22.28
CA VAL A 319 44.25 26.43 -23.10
C VAL A 319 43.07 26.63 -22.16
N ASP A 320 42.15 27.51 -22.53
CA ASP A 320 40.92 27.72 -21.75
C ASP A 320 39.95 26.61 -22.15
N ILE A 321 39.98 25.53 -21.38
CA ILE A 321 39.14 24.35 -21.52
C ILE A 321 38.23 24.39 -20.29
N HIS A 322 37.05 24.97 -20.48
CA HIS A 322 36.05 25.11 -19.43
C HIS A 322 35.59 23.72 -18.95
N ASP A 323 35.56 23.53 -17.62
CA ASP A 323 34.91 22.41 -16.90
C ASP A 323 35.03 21.03 -17.55
N ASN A 324 36.23 20.67 -17.98
CA ASN A 324 36.49 19.39 -18.62
C ASN A 324 36.86 18.31 -17.59
N LYS A 325 35.83 17.72 -16.95
CA LYS A 325 35.99 16.55 -16.07
C LYS A 325 36.35 15.26 -16.82
N ALA A 326 36.11 15.20 -18.13
CA ALA A 326 36.28 14.02 -18.97
C ALA A 326 37.71 13.50 -19.07
N THR A 327 38.63 14.44 -19.21
CA THR A 327 40.04 14.17 -19.49
C THR A 327 40.90 14.34 -18.26
N ASP A 328 40.31 14.78 -17.14
CA ASP A 328 40.91 14.82 -15.82
C ASP A 328 40.89 13.43 -15.17
N MET A 329 41.77 12.56 -15.65
CA MET A 329 41.89 11.17 -15.16
C MET A 329 42.29 11.07 -13.67
N ASN A 330 42.67 12.17 -13.03
CA ASN A 330 43.11 12.20 -11.64
C ASN A 330 42.13 12.95 -10.70
N GLU A 331 41.04 13.47 -11.25
CA GLU A 331 39.97 14.21 -10.55
C GLU A 331 40.45 15.46 -9.78
N ASP A 332 41.57 16.09 -10.16
CA ASP A 332 42.07 17.31 -9.51
C ASP A 332 41.40 18.62 -9.99
N GLY A 333 40.44 18.48 -10.90
CA GLY A 333 39.70 19.54 -11.57
C GLY A 333 40.47 20.22 -12.69
N LYS A 334 41.56 19.63 -13.20
CA LYS A 334 42.41 20.22 -14.25
C LYS A 334 42.93 19.18 -15.22
N ILE A 335 43.09 19.59 -16.47
CA ILE A 335 43.86 18.83 -17.45
C ILE A 335 45.32 19.25 -17.36
N GLY A 336 46.14 18.35 -16.83
CA GLY A 336 47.57 18.52 -16.62
C GLY A 336 48.44 17.82 -17.67
N ILE A 337 49.73 17.77 -17.38
CA ILE A 337 50.75 17.16 -18.26
C ILE A 337 50.59 15.64 -18.30
N GLU A 338 50.13 15.01 -17.21
CA GLU A 338 49.96 13.57 -17.12
C GLU A 338 48.82 13.09 -18.04
N GLU A 339 47.70 13.80 -18.02
CA GLU A 339 46.56 13.60 -18.92
C GLU A 339 47.00 13.81 -20.38
N ALA A 340 47.65 14.93 -20.68
CA ALA A 340 48.10 15.23 -22.05
C ALA A 340 49.12 14.21 -22.61
N VAL A 341 49.96 13.61 -21.76
CA VAL A 341 50.88 12.52 -22.16
C VAL A 341 50.12 11.22 -22.41
N HIS A 342 49.10 10.90 -21.62
CA HIS A 342 48.29 9.70 -21.83
C HIS A 342 47.56 9.73 -23.19
N ILE A 343 47.00 10.89 -23.54
CA ILE A 343 46.23 11.12 -24.77
C ILE A 343 47.09 10.95 -26.02
N ILE A 344 48.34 11.44 -26.01
CA ILE A 344 49.25 11.31 -27.15
C ILE A 344 49.75 9.87 -27.35
N ASN A 345 49.70 9.04 -26.31
CA ASN A 345 50.22 7.66 -26.34
C ASN A 345 49.16 6.58 -26.56
N LYS A 346 47.86 6.91 -26.54
CA LYS A 346 46.79 6.03 -27.04
C LYS A 346 46.82 6.12 -28.57
N GLU A 347 47.47 5.15 -29.22
CA GLU A 347 47.37 4.92 -30.68
C GLU A 347 46.04 4.27 -31.05
#